data_AF-A0A0B8P181-F1
#
_entry.id   AF-A0A0B8P181-F1
#
_cell.length_a   1.000
_cell.length_b   1.000
_cell.length_c   1.000
_cell.angle_alpha   90.00
_cell.angle_beta   90.00
_cell.angle_gamma   90.00
#
_symmetry.space_group_name_H-M   'P 1'
#
loop_
_entity.id
_entity.type
_entity.pdbx_description
1 polymer ?
#
loop_
_entity_poly.entity_id
_entity_poly.type
_entity_poly.pdbx_seq_one_letter_code
_entity_poly.pdbx_strand_id
1 'polypeptide(L)'
;MISPDQRLKQVTAGDPPWASPIAYAKDQSLELPSTTHFNIVDSDGNVISMTSSVENVFGSRIMVRGFLLNNQLTDFSFQHHQNGNLVANSIAPGKRPRSSMAPTIVLKNDKPYLPSVLQAVVTLSAM
;
A
#
# COMPACT_ATOMS: atom_id res chain seq x y z
N MET A 1 4.49 15.88 7.49
CA MET A 1 3.91 15.20 8.67
C MET A 1 2.40 15.23 8.52
N ILE A 2 1.69 14.18 8.94
CA ILE A 2 0.22 14.12 8.88
C ILE A 2 -0.31 14.97 10.05
N SER A 3 -1.15 15.97 9.76
CA SER A 3 -1.83 16.77 10.78
C SER A 3 -3.10 16.04 11.23
N PRO A 4 -3.25 15.69 12.51
CA PRO A 4 -4.41 14.93 13.01
C PRO A 4 -5.75 15.64 12.79
N ASP A 5 -5.73 16.98 12.81
CA ASP A 5 -6.95 17.79 12.78
C ASP A 5 -7.32 18.28 11.37
N GLN A 6 -6.56 17.85 10.35
CA GLN A 6 -6.64 18.42 9.03
C GLN A 6 -6.79 17.32 7.96
N ARG A 7 -8.01 17.14 7.46
CA ARG A 7 -8.24 16.36 6.25
C ARG A 7 -8.00 17.23 5.01
N LEU A 8 -7.45 16.65 3.95
CA LEU A 8 -7.45 17.29 2.64
C LEU A 8 -8.91 17.49 2.21
N LYS A 9 -9.32 18.75 2.02
CA LYS A 9 -10.68 19.10 1.59
C LYS A 9 -11.00 18.57 0.20
N GLN A 10 -9.98 18.42 -0.64
CA GLN A 10 -10.06 17.89 -1.99
C GLN A 10 -8.72 17.22 -2.33
N VAL A 11 -8.77 16.02 -2.90
CA VAL A 11 -7.59 15.32 -3.43
C VAL A 11 -7.74 15.31 -4.93
N THR A 12 -6.99 16.17 -5.63
CA THR A 12 -6.85 16.11 -7.08
C THR A 12 -5.80 15.05 -7.43
N ALA A 13 -6.02 14.33 -8.53
CA ALA A 13 -4.97 13.49 -9.09
C ALA A 13 -3.74 14.37 -9.35
N GLY A 14 -2.55 13.87 -8.99
CA GLY A 14 -1.30 14.53 -9.36
C GLY A 14 -1.13 14.45 -10.87
N ASP A 15 -0.63 15.53 -11.47
CA ASP A 15 -0.28 15.55 -12.88
C ASP A 15 1.17 15.06 -13.00
N PRO A 16 1.43 13.82 -13.49
CA PRO A 16 2.79 13.32 -13.59
C PRO A 16 3.57 14.19 -14.59
N PRO A 17 4.78 14.66 -14.25
CA PRO A 17 5.55 15.57 -15.11
C PRO A 17 6.04 14.93 -16.42
N TRP A 18 5.77 13.64 -16.63
CA TRP A 18 6.15 12.90 -17.83
C TRP A 18 4.96 12.80 -18.79
N ALA A 19 4.96 13.64 -19.82
CA ALA A 19 3.97 13.65 -20.91
C ALA A 19 4.08 12.44 -21.87
N SER A 20 4.94 11.47 -21.58
CA SER A 20 5.14 10.25 -22.39
C SER A 20 5.09 9.03 -21.48
N PRO A 21 4.34 7.96 -21.84
CA PRO A 21 4.34 6.73 -21.07
C PRO A 21 5.76 6.20 -20.97
N ILE A 22 6.34 6.25 -19.77
CA ILE A 22 7.57 5.52 -19.50
C ILE A 22 7.13 4.05 -19.47
N ALA A 23 7.53 3.28 -20.48
CA ALA A 23 7.27 1.85 -20.53
C ALA A 23 8.05 1.17 -19.40
N TYR A 24 7.47 1.11 -18.21
CA TYR A 24 8.08 0.42 -17.09
C TYR A 24 8.10 -1.08 -17.35
N ALA A 25 9.18 -1.72 -16.95
CA ALA A 25 9.22 -3.18 -16.92
C ALA A 25 8.26 -3.74 -15.86
N LYS A 26 7.82 -4.98 -16.07
CA LYS A 26 6.92 -5.69 -15.14
C LYS A 26 7.61 -5.84 -13.78
N ASP A 27 6.85 -5.61 -12.71
CA ASP A 27 7.36 -5.84 -11.36
C ASP A 27 7.65 -7.34 -11.13
N GLN A 28 8.75 -7.61 -10.46
CA GLN A 28 9.31 -8.94 -10.15
C GLN A 28 9.46 -9.16 -8.63
N SER A 29 8.89 -8.27 -7.82
CA SER A 29 8.94 -8.36 -6.35
C SER A 29 8.21 -9.60 -5.84
N LEU A 30 8.75 -10.20 -4.77
CA LEU A 30 8.14 -11.37 -4.14
C LEU A 30 6.95 -10.91 -3.28
N GLU A 31 5.83 -11.64 -3.33
CA GLU A 31 4.66 -11.39 -2.48
C GLU A 31 4.59 -12.49 -1.43
N LEU A 32 4.70 -12.11 -0.15
CA LEU A 32 4.67 -13.05 0.97
C LEU A 32 3.49 -12.70 1.90
N PRO A 33 2.68 -13.69 2.33
CA PRO A 33 1.50 -13.41 3.13
C PRO A 33 1.89 -13.20 4.60
N SER A 34 1.76 -11.97 5.10
CA SER A 34 1.92 -11.66 6.53
C SER A 34 1.29 -10.32 6.89
N THR A 35 -0.05 -10.31 6.97
CA THR A 35 -0.83 -9.12 7.34
C THR A 35 -1.92 -9.50 8.34
N THR A 36 -2.23 -8.60 9.27
CA THR A 36 -3.45 -8.66 10.09
C THR A 36 -4.46 -7.67 9.52
N HIS A 37 -5.71 -8.09 9.38
CA HIS A 37 -6.80 -7.22 8.96
C HIS A 37 -7.95 -7.33 9.95
N PHE A 38 -8.56 -6.20 10.26
CA PHE A 38 -9.75 -6.15 11.09
C PHE A 38 -10.66 -4.99 10.70
N ASN A 39 -11.93 -5.13 11.05
CA ASN A 39 -12.96 -4.12 10.81
C ASN A 39 -13.67 -3.82 12.13
N ILE A 40 -14.02 -2.56 12.35
CA ILE A 40 -14.78 -2.09 13.52
C ILE A 40 -15.98 -1.30 13.01
N VAL A 41 -17.14 -1.57 13.62
CA VAL A 41 -18.38 -0.82 13.40
C VAL A 41 -18.93 -0.46 14.79
N ASP A 42 -19.24 0.82 15.01
CA ASP A 42 -19.86 1.27 16.26
C ASP A 42 -21.38 1.48 16.12
N SER A 43 -22.04 1.83 17.24
CA SER A 43 -23.50 2.06 17.28
C SER A 43 -23.95 3.29 16.49
N ASP A 44 -23.06 4.25 16.27
CA ASP A 44 -23.34 5.49 15.55
C ASP A 44 -23.18 5.30 14.03
N GLY A 45 -22.70 4.12 13.61
CA GLY A 45 -22.50 3.75 12.22
C GLY A 45 -21.14 4.15 11.66
N ASN A 46 -20.17 4.52 12.50
CA ASN A 46 -18.80 4.72 12.07
C ASN A 46 -18.16 3.38 11.72
N VAL A 47 -17.35 3.36 10.66
CA VAL A 47 -16.68 2.15 10.16
C VAL A 47 -15.19 2.38 10.00
N ILE A 48 -14.39 1.47 10.54
CA ILE A 48 -12.95 1.38 10.29
C ILE A 48 -12.67 0.06 9.58
N SER A 49 -11.92 0.13 8.48
CA SER A 49 -11.29 -1.04 7.86
C SER A 49 -9.78 -0.83 7.88
N MET A 50 -9.06 -1.71 8.57
CA MET A 50 -7.61 -1.55 8.79
C MET A 50 -6.87 -2.82 8.43
N THR A 51 -5.86 -2.67 7.57
CA THR A 51 -4.85 -3.70 7.30
C THR A 51 -3.51 -3.22 7.86
N SER A 52 -2.85 -4.07 8.64
CA SER A 52 -1.52 -3.80 9.21
C SER A 52 -0.58 -4.97 8.95
N SER A 53 0.72 -4.69 8.85
CA SER A 53 1.73 -5.68 8.48
C SER A 53 3.11 -5.30 9.02
N VAL A 54 3.96 -6.31 9.19
CA VAL A 54 5.42 -6.18 9.35
C VAL A 54 6.17 -6.74 8.13
N GLU A 55 5.49 -6.86 6.99
CA GLU A 55 5.83 -7.55 5.74
C GLU A 55 5.85 -9.07 5.87
N ASN A 56 6.83 -9.66 6.58
CA ASN A 56 6.99 -11.10 6.75
C ASN A 56 6.72 -11.54 8.18
N VAL A 57 6.61 -12.85 8.42
CA VAL A 57 6.50 -13.39 9.78
C VAL A 57 7.69 -12.91 10.62
N PHE A 58 7.38 -12.18 11.70
CA PHE A 58 8.34 -11.48 12.59
C PHE A 58 9.16 -10.35 11.94
N GLY A 59 8.76 -9.88 10.76
CA GLY A 59 9.40 -8.80 10.03
C GLY A 59 10.90 -9.04 9.80
N SER A 60 11.70 -8.03 10.11
CA SER A 60 13.17 -8.08 10.02
C SER A 60 13.84 -9.00 11.06
N ARG A 61 13.09 -9.50 12.06
CA ARG A 61 13.60 -10.19 13.26
C ARG A 61 14.49 -9.31 14.15
N ILE A 62 14.53 -8.00 13.92
CA ILE A 62 15.20 -7.02 14.78
C ILE A 62 14.18 -6.48 15.77
N MET A 63 14.49 -6.60 17.07
CA MET A 63 13.66 -6.08 18.16
C MET A 63 14.24 -4.79 18.73
N VAL A 64 13.41 -3.76 18.86
CA VAL A 64 13.76 -2.49 19.50
C VAL A 64 12.67 -2.15 20.50
N ARG A 65 13.04 -2.03 21.78
CA ARG A 65 12.11 -1.64 22.87
C ARG A 65 10.83 -2.49 22.93
N GLY A 66 10.93 -3.78 22.65
CA GLY A 66 9.79 -4.71 22.66
C GLY A 66 8.98 -4.75 21.37
N PHE A 67 9.36 -4.01 20.33
CA PHE A 67 8.71 -4.02 19.01
C PHE A 67 9.62 -4.68 17.98
N LEU A 68 9.04 -5.49 17.10
CA LEU A 68 9.73 -5.98 15.91
C LEU A 68 9.68 -4.92 14.81
N LEU A 69 10.83 -4.63 14.21
CA LEU A 69 10.89 -3.76 13.04
C LEU A 69 10.40 -4.54 11.80
N ASN A 70 9.56 -3.89 10.99
CA ASN A 70 9.16 -4.42 9.70
C ASN A 70 10.37 -4.57 8.77
N ASN A 71 10.19 -5.31 7.68
CA ASN A 71 11.13 -5.34 6.58
C ASN A 71 10.47 -4.95 5.25
N GLN A 72 9.50 -4.02 5.26
CA GLN A 72 8.68 -3.65 4.10
C GLN A 72 9.48 -3.20 2.86
N LEU A 73 10.74 -2.79 3.02
CA LEU A 73 11.59 -2.44 1.88
C LEU A 73 11.90 -3.65 0.97
N THR A 74 11.64 -4.88 1.40
CA THR A 74 11.74 -6.09 0.55
C THR A 74 10.64 -6.17 -0.50
N ASP A 75 9.56 -5.39 -0.36
CA ASP A 75 8.53 -5.25 -1.40
C ASP A 75 9.02 -4.45 -2.61
N PHE A 76 10.19 -3.80 -2.54
CA PHE A 76 10.80 -3.21 -3.73
C PHE A 76 11.36 -4.30 -4.66
N SER A 77 11.37 -3.99 -5.96
CA SER A 77 12.12 -4.80 -6.90
C SER A 77 13.61 -4.63 -6.66
N PHE A 78 14.30 -5.76 -6.47
CA PHE A 78 15.77 -5.80 -6.44
C PHE A 78 16.39 -5.51 -7.80
N GLN A 79 15.61 -5.55 -8.89
CA GLN A 79 16.05 -5.13 -10.21
C GLN A 79 15.65 -3.68 -10.46
N HIS A 80 16.64 -2.85 -10.78
CA HIS A 80 16.38 -1.45 -11.10
C HIS A 80 15.91 -1.27 -12.55
N HIS A 81 16.47 -2.05 -13.47
CA HIS A 81 16.10 -2.05 -14.89
C HIS A 81 15.89 -3.47 -15.39
N GLN A 82 15.04 -3.64 -16.39
CA GLN A 82 14.87 -4.87 -17.14
C GLN A 82 14.71 -4.50 -18.63
N ASN A 83 15.51 -5.12 -19.49
CA ASN A 83 15.54 -4.85 -20.94
C ASN A 83 15.70 -3.36 -21.29
N GLY A 84 16.53 -2.63 -20.54
CA GLY A 84 16.77 -1.19 -20.73
C GLY A 84 15.69 -0.27 -20.13
N ASN A 85 14.56 -0.81 -19.70
CA ASN A 85 13.46 -0.06 -19.08
C ASN A 85 13.59 -0.05 -17.56
N LEU A 86 13.26 1.09 -16.94
CA LEU A 86 13.20 1.20 -15.49
C LEU A 86 12.07 0.31 -14.94
N VAL A 87 12.29 -0.34 -13.80
CA VAL A 87 11.22 -1.05 -13.08
C VAL A 87 10.43 -0.05 -12.23
N ALA A 88 9.10 -0.03 -12.37
CA ALA A 88 8.25 0.94 -11.68
C ALA A 88 8.41 0.90 -10.15
N ASN A 89 8.58 -0.31 -9.60
CA ASN A 89 8.78 -0.55 -8.17
C ASN A 89 10.27 -0.73 -7.80
N SER A 90 11.19 -0.12 -8.54
CA SER A 90 12.61 -0.06 -8.13
C SER A 90 12.79 0.81 -6.89
N ILE A 91 13.81 0.50 -6.08
CA ILE A 91 14.15 1.24 -4.86
C ILE A 91 14.65 2.66 -5.18
N ALA A 92 14.18 3.66 -4.44
CA ALA A 92 14.67 5.04 -4.52
C ALA A 92 14.51 5.78 -3.19
N PRO A 93 15.35 6.80 -2.90
CA PRO A 93 15.25 7.59 -1.67
C PRO A 93 13.86 8.21 -1.48
N GLY A 94 13.29 8.08 -0.29
CA GLY A 94 11.97 8.65 0.05
C GLY A 94 10.77 7.98 -0.64
N LYS A 95 10.99 7.03 -1.54
CA LYS A 95 9.93 6.27 -2.20
C LYS A 95 9.33 5.26 -1.24
N ARG A 96 8.02 5.02 -1.37
CA ARG A 96 7.34 3.93 -0.68
C ARG A 96 7.32 2.70 -1.57
N PRO A 97 7.59 1.50 -1.03
CA PRO A 97 7.42 0.27 -1.80
C PRO A 97 5.94 0.07 -2.14
N ARG A 98 5.69 -0.63 -3.25
CA ARG A 98 4.33 -1.01 -3.64
C ARG A 98 3.77 -1.97 -2.58
N SER A 99 2.51 -1.78 -2.20
CA SER A 99 1.81 -2.59 -1.21
C SER A 99 0.57 -3.23 -1.82
N SER A 100 0.34 -4.51 -1.50
CA SER A 100 -0.87 -5.27 -1.86
C SER A 100 -1.98 -5.16 -0.81
N MET A 101 -1.81 -4.30 0.20
CA MET A 101 -2.85 -3.98 1.19
C MET A 101 -3.88 -3.01 0.59
N ALA A 102 -5.15 -3.42 0.57
CA ALA A 102 -6.26 -2.63 0.04
C ALA A 102 -7.50 -2.68 0.96
N PRO A 103 -7.46 -2.04 2.15
CA PRO A 103 -8.64 -1.95 3.01
C PRO A 103 -9.79 -1.29 2.23
N THR A 104 -10.97 -1.92 2.27
CA THR A 104 -12.08 -1.55 1.38
C THR A 104 -13.39 -1.41 2.16
N ILE A 105 -14.11 -0.31 1.92
CA ILE A 105 -15.44 -0.04 2.48
C ILE A 105 -16.43 0.02 1.31
N VAL A 106 -17.47 -0.82 1.34
CA VAL A 106 -18.54 -0.81 0.35
C VAL A 106 -19.70 0.04 0.87
N LEU A 107 -20.18 0.98 0.04
CA LEU A 107 -21.31 1.85 0.36
C LEU A 107 -22.57 1.41 -0.41
N LYS A 108 -23.74 1.52 0.22
CA LYS A 108 -25.06 1.39 -0.41
C LYS A 108 -25.92 2.56 0.05
N ASN A 109 -26.44 3.35 -0.91
CA ASN A 109 -27.21 4.57 -0.62
C ASN A 109 -26.43 5.51 0.33
N ASP A 110 -25.16 5.75 0.03
CA ASP A 110 -24.22 6.57 0.82
C ASP A 110 -23.98 6.12 2.27
N LYS A 111 -24.38 4.88 2.62
CA LYS A 111 -24.16 4.29 3.94
C LYS A 111 -23.26 3.06 3.84
N PRO A 112 -22.35 2.82 4.79
CA PRO A 112 -21.57 1.59 4.83
C PRO A 112 -22.48 0.35 4.83
N TYR A 113 -22.23 -0.55 3.88
CA TYR A 113 -23.00 -1.77 3.68
C TYR A 113 -22.24 -3.00 4.16
N LEU A 114 -20.97 -3.13 3.74
CA LEU A 114 -20.06 -4.20 4.15
C LEU A 114 -18.62 -3.66 4.14
N PRO A 115 -17.90 -3.66 5.28
CA PRO A 115 -16.45 -3.56 5.24
C PRO A 115 -15.89 -4.90 4.70
N SER A 116 -15.20 -4.90 3.56
CA SER A 116 -14.73 -6.12 2.92
C SER A 116 -13.23 -6.34 3.10
N VAL A 117 -12.85 -7.61 3.26
CA VAL A 117 -11.45 -8.03 3.28
C VAL A 117 -11.05 -8.30 1.83
N LEU A 118 -10.56 -7.28 1.11
CA LEU A 118 -9.82 -7.51 -0.13
C LEU A 118 -8.34 -7.28 0.13
N GLN A 119 -7.55 -8.36 0.14
CA GLN A 119 -6.15 -8.25 -0.24
C GLN A 119 -6.14 -8.06 -1.77
N ALA A 120 -6.17 -6.81 -2.23
CA ALA A 120 -5.98 -6.51 -3.64
C ALA A 120 -4.49 -6.26 -3.86
N VAL A 121 -3.83 -7.18 -4.56
CA VAL A 121 -2.63 -6.85 -5.33
C VAL A 121 -3.06 -5.75 -6.31
N VAL A 122 -2.81 -4.49 -5.96
CA VAL A 122 -2.97 -3.38 -6.90
C VAL A 122 -1.78 -3.49 -7.85
N THR A 123 -1.95 -4.31 -8.89
CA THR A 123 -1.16 -4.20 -10.10
C THR A 123 -1.49 -2.85 -10.72
N LEU A 124 -0.64 -1.85 -10.45
CA LEU A 124 -0.54 -0.67 -11.29
C LEU A 124 -0.01 -1.15 -12.65
N SER A 125 -0.92 -1.62 -13.52
CA SER A 125 -0.69 -1.56 -14.95
C SER A 125 -0.78 -0.08 -15.31
N ALA A 126 0.37 0.55 -15.50
CA ALA A 126 0.43 1.83 -16.17
C ALA A 126 -0.24 1.66 -17.55
N MET A 127 -1.25 2.49 -17.83
CA MET A 127 -1.52 2.93 -19.19
C MET A 127 -0.45 3.94 -19.58
#